data_AF-A0A9W6UDG3-F1
#
_entry.id   AF-A0A9W6UDG3-F1
#
_cell.length_a   1.000
_cell.length_b   1.000
_cell.length_c   1.000
_cell.angle_alpha   90.00
_cell.angle_beta   90.00
_cell.angle_gamma   90.00
#
_symmetry.space_group_name_H-M   'P 1'
#
loop_
_entity.id
_entity.type
_entity.pdbx_description
1 polymer ?
#
loop_
_entity_poly.entity_id
_entity_poly.type
_entity_poly.pdbx_seq_one_letter_code
_entity_poly.pdbx_strand_id
1 'polypeptide(L)'
;MEMNRGEAEKCLEIGKKHLRTGNWEKAIKFFDKSHRMYPLPGVEAMRDRAKAEMAKGSAPKAQPTSPRGGASSAGGVRHRAAPAAPSRSPSSEPSRPYTAEQLQMVRKIKACKNHYEVLAVQQTATENEVKKAYRKAVGKAFAILSDPDKRAHYDRYGDDAPVQQQQQGRRYAQEEDITPEEIFNMFFGGGFRPRGRRPQQQQQQGNRQQQEQRGGMANLAQFLPLLLIFLMSLLSIPSTPEMPFSLNPTPQYNVQRATQMANVMKGIPYYVERDFEQRYTTHWRDLSRVEQMVEQAHVSKLSESCENLKLRQKRMIYRARNSRSDDREAAMRKALEMKMPPCDELRKLRRTRRY
;
A
#
# COMPACT_ATOMS: atom_id res chain seq x y z
N MET A 1 -1.06 38.90 -1.75
CA MET A 1 -1.27 38.13 -3.00
C MET A 1 0.08 37.72 -3.63
N GLU A 2 1.07 37.31 -2.84
CA GLU A 2 2.43 37.00 -3.37
C GLU A 2 2.74 35.50 -3.42
N MET A 3 1.84 34.65 -2.89
CA MET A 3 2.09 33.21 -2.72
C MET A 3 2.25 32.45 -4.05
N ASN A 4 1.65 32.94 -5.14
CA ASN A 4 1.69 32.27 -6.45
C ASN A 4 2.81 32.77 -7.36
N ARG A 5 3.50 33.85 -6.98
CA ARG A 5 4.56 34.46 -7.80
C ARG A 5 5.81 33.59 -7.86
N GLY A 6 6.24 33.03 -6.72
CA GLY A 6 7.43 32.18 -6.66
C GLY A 6 7.30 30.86 -7.41
N GLU A 7 6.09 30.29 -7.50
CA GLU A 7 5.85 29.07 -8.27
C GLU A 7 5.79 29.33 -9.78
N ALA A 8 5.25 30.49 -10.18
CA ALA A 8 5.29 30.95 -11.56
C ALA A 8 6.73 31.18 -12.03
N GLU A 9 7.57 31.83 -11.21
CA GLU A 9 9.00 32.06 -11.52
C GLU A 9 9.78 30.74 -11.69
N LYS A 10 9.50 29.73 -10.86
CA LYS A 10 10.07 28.38 -11.02
C LYS A 10 9.65 27.72 -12.33
N CYS A 11 8.37 27.84 -12.72
CA CYS A 11 7.88 27.33 -14.00
C CYS A 11 8.53 28.04 -15.19
N LEU A 12 8.75 29.35 -15.09
CA LEU A 12 9.46 30.15 -16.08
C LEU A 12 10.91 29.67 -16.28
N GLU A 13 11.65 29.41 -15.21
CA GLU A 13 13.04 28.91 -15.30
C GLU A 13 13.14 27.51 -15.92
N ILE A 14 12.19 26.62 -15.60
CA ILE A 14 12.11 25.30 -16.23
C ILE A 14 11.80 25.43 -17.73
N GLY A 15 10.91 26.35 -18.11
CA GLY A 15 10.62 26.66 -19.51
C GLY A 15 11.85 27.17 -20.28
N LYS A 16 12.64 28.09 -19.70
CA LYS A 16 13.90 28.58 -20.28
C LYS A 16 14.95 27.48 -20.43
N LYS A 17 15.03 26.54 -19.47
CA LYS A 17 15.89 25.36 -19.60
C LYS A 17 15.48 24.51 -20.81
N HIS A 18 14.19 24.30 -21.02
CA HIS A 18 13.70 23.54 -22.17
C HIS A 18 13.91 24.25 -23.51
N LEU A 19 13.80 25.59 -23.56
CA LEU A 19 14.19 26.38 -24.73
C LEU A 19 15.65 26.14 -25.15
N ARG A 20 16.59 26.15 -24.19
CA ARG A 20 18.01 25.90 -24.47
C ARG A 20 18.27 24.48 -24.97
N THR A 21 17.49 23.51 -24.53
CA THR A 21 17.60 22.10 -24.97
C THR A 21 16.87 21.80 -26.28
N GLY A 22 16.26 22.79 -26.94
CA GLY A 22 15.48 22.59 -28.18
C GLY A 22 14.17 21.82 -28.00
N ASN A 23 13.73 21.60 -26.76
CA ASN A 23 12.47 20.92 -26.45
C ASN A 23 11.30 21.91 -26.44
N TRP A 24 10.95 22.43 -27.60
CA TRP A 24 9.98 23.52 -27.77
C TRP A 24 8.59 23.19 -27.19
N GLU A 25 8.10 21.96 -27.39
CA GLU A 25 6.78 21.55 -26.90
C GLU A 25 6.68 21.56 -25.36
N LYS A 26 7.75 21.13 -24.67
CA LYS A 26 7.81 21.18 -23.20
C LYS A 26 7.98 22.61 -22.71
N ALA A 27 8.80 23.41 -23.39
CA ALA A 27 8.99 24.83 -23.06
C ALA A 27 7.65 25.59 -23.08
N ILE A 28 6.84 25.41 -24.13
CA ILE A 28 5.51 26.04 -24.28
C ILE A 28 4.59 25.67 -23.10
N LYS A 29 4.53 24.38 -22.73
CA LYS A 29 3.69 23.90 -21.61
C LYS A 29 4.07 24.56 -20.28
N PHE A 30 5.36 24.73 -20.00
CA PHE A 30 5.82 25.39 -18.78
C PHE A 30 5.58 26.90 -18.79
N PHE A 31 5.68 27.57 -19.95
CA PHE A 31 5.31 28.98 -20.07
C PHE A 31 3.81 29.21 -19.93
N ASP A 32 2.96 28.35 -20.51
CA ASP A 32 1.51 28.41 -20.33
C ASP A 32 1.13 28.17 -18.86
N LYS A 33 1.80 27.23 -18.19
CA LYS A 33 1.60 26.98 -16.75
C LYS A 33 2.03 28.20 -15.91
N SER A 34 3.18 28.79 -16.20
CA SER A 34 3.65 30.00 -15.53
C SER A 34 2.65 31.15 -15.68
N HIS A 35 2.20 31.42 -16.91
CA HIS A 35 1.28 32.51 -17.21
C HIS A 35 -0.11 32.32 -16.56
N ARG A 36 -0.61 31.07 -16.50
CA ARG A 36 -1.85 30.74 -15.78
C ARG A 36 -1.77 30.94 -14.28
N MET A 37 -0.60 30.71 -13.67
CA MET A 37 -0.42 30.88 -12.23
C MET A 37 -0.16 32.34 -11.84
N TYR A 38 0.68 33.04 -12.60
CA TYR A 38 0.88 34.48 -12.47
C TYR A 38 1.44 35.06 -13.79
N PRO A 39 0.81 36.10 -14.37
CA PRO A 39 1.28 36.69 -15.61
C PRO A 39 2.58 37.48 -15.37
N LEU A 40 3.72 36.80 -15.55
CA LEU A 40 5.05 37.42 -15.46
C LEU A 40 5.42 38.12 -16.78
N PRO A 41 6.11 39.27 -16.71
CA PRO A 41 6.54 39.99 -17.92
C PRO A 41 7.52 39.15 -18.74
N GLY A 42 7.33 39.11 -20.06
CA GLY A 42 8.20 38.41 -21.01
C GLY A 42 7.93 36.91 -21.21
N VAL A 43 7.08 36.28 -20.37
CA VAL A 43 6.71 34.85 -20.54
C VAL A 43 5.96 34.62 -21.85
N GLU A 44 5.11 35.55 -22.25
CA GLU A 44 4.34 35.47 -23.50
C GLU A 44 5.24 35.55 -24.74
N ALA A 45 6.17 36.51 -24.76
CA ALA A 45 7.15 36.62 -25.84
C ALA A 45 8.03 35.36 -25.98
N MET A 46 8.43 34.76 -24.84
CA MET A 46 9.21 33.51 -24.83
C MET A 46 8.38 32.30 -25.31
N ARG A 47 7.09 32.23 -24.94
CA ARG A 47 6.15 31.23 -25.42
C ARG A 47 5.95 31.33 -26.93
N ASP A 48 5.76 32.53 -27.45
CA ASP A 48 5.45 32.73 -28.86
C ASP A 48 6.69 32.49 -29.73
N ARG A 49 7.88 32.86 -29.25
CA ARG A 49 9.15 32.44 -29.85
C ARG A 49 9.30 30.92 -29.90
N ALA A 50 8.94 30.21 -28.83
CA ALA A 50 8.97 28.75 -28.80
C ALA A 50 8.01 28.12 -29.81
N LYS A 51 6.81 28.68 -29.97
CA LYS A 51 5.81 28.24 -30.96
C LYS A 51 6.29 28.48 -32.40
N ALA A 52 6.93 29.62 -32.66
CA ALA A 52 7.48 29.94 -33.96
C ALA A 52 8.62 28.98 -34.36
N GLU A 53 9.53 28.66 -33.45
CA GLU A 53 10.60 27.68 -33.70
C GLU A 53 10.05 26.26 -33.87
N MET A 54 9.00 25.88 -33.14
CA MET A 54 8.31 24.61 -33.33
C MET A 54 7.67 24.49 -34.73
N ALA A 55 7.13 25.59 -35.27
CA ALA A 55 6.54 25.63 -36.60
C ALA A 55 7.61 25.52 -37.72
N LYS A 56 8.80 26.10 -37.51
CA LYS A 56 9.92 26.00 -38.47
C LYS A 56 10.46 24.57 -38.62
N GLY A 57 10.37 23.75 -37.56
CA GLY A 57 10.84 22.36 -37.55
C GLY A 57 9.94 21.34 -38.28
N SER A 58 8.83 21.77 -38.89
CA SER A 58 7.82 20.87 -39.51
C SER A 58 7.66 21.03 -41.03
N ALA A 59 8.69 21.50 -41.76
CA ALA A 59 8.67 21.49 -43.24
C ALA A 59 9.09 20.11 -43.79
N PRO A 60 8.35 19.51 -44.76
CA PRO A 60 8.58 18.12 -45.18
C PRO A 60 9.60 18.03 -46.33
N LYS A 61 10.56 17.10 -46.22
CA LYS A 61 11.43 16.69 -47.33
C LYS A 61 10.92 15.35 -47.90
N ALA A 62 10.39 15.39 -49.12
CA ALA A 62 9.99 14.24 -49.94
C ALA A 62 11.24 13.50 -50.48
N GLN A 63 11.25 12.16 -50.58
CA GLN A 63 11.00 11.33 -51.79
C GLN A 63 11.68 9.94 -51.52
N PRO A 64 11.56 8.89 -52.37
CA PRO A 64 10.50 8.54 -53.32
C PRO A 64 10.05 7.06 -53.24
N THR A 65 8.97 6.79 -53.95
CA THR A 65 8.31 5.52 -54.26
C THR A 65 9.05 4.66 -55.29
N SER A 66 8.99 3.32 -55.18
CA SER A 66 8.36 2.48 -56.22
C SER A 66 8.25 0.99 -55.83
N PRO A 67 7.33 0.23 -56.45
CA PRO A 67 6.80 -1.03 -55.92
C PRO A 67 7.09 -2.28 -56.79
N ARG A 68 6.65 -3.43 -56.29
CA ARG A 68 5.80 -4.44 -56.98
C ARG A 68 6.37 -5.87 -57.04
N GLY A 69 5.46 -6.82 -56.77
CA GLY A 69 5.56 -8.27 -56.99
C GLY A 69 5.53 -9.03 -55.66
N GLY A 70 4.47 -9.67 -55.19
CA GLY A 70 3.27 -10.18 -55.85
C GLY A 70 3.46 -11.64 -56.25
N ALA A 71 3.13 -12.59 -55.36
CA ALA A 71 2.40 -13.81 -55.69
C ALA A 71 2.18 -14.71 -54.46
N SER A 72 0.91 -15.04 -54.30
CA SER A 72 0.22 -15.96 -53.40
C SER A 72 0.69 -17.41 -53.48
N SER A 73 0.52 -18.17 -52.39
CA SER A 73 -0.41 -19.32 -52.25
C SER A 73 0.02 -20.12 -51.00
N ALA A 74 -0.81 -20.25 -49.97
CA ALA A 74 -1.94 -21.19 -49.83
C ALA A 74 -1.53 -22.43 -49.03
N GLY A 75 -2.36 -22.80 -48.06
CA GLY A 75 -2.52 -24.18 -47.64
C GLY A 75 -2.30 -24.49 -46.16
N GLY A 76 -3.41 -24.70 -45.45
CA GLY A 76 -3.58 -25.99 -44.77
C GLY A 76 -3.37 -26.04 -43.25
N VAL A 77 -4.49 -25.90 -42.54
CA VAL A 77 -4.73 -26.26 -41.14
C VAL A 77 -4.47 -27.76 -40.88
N ARG A 78 -3.93 -28.13 -39.70
CA ARG A 78 -4.24 -29.40 -39.02
C ARG A 78 -4.04 -29.30 -37.50
N HIS A 79 -5.12 -29.56 -36.77
CA HIS A 79 -5.16 -29.86 -35.33
C HIS A 79 -4.97 -31.36 -35.08
N ARG A 80 -4.42 -31.70 -33.89
CA ARG A 80 -4.67 -32.87 -33.00
C ARG A 80 -3.35 -33.25 -32.32
N ALA A 81 -3.27 -33.78 -31.10
CA ALA A 81 -4.19 -34.04 -30.00
C ALA A 81 -3.30 -34.44 -28.79
N ALA A 82 -3.79 -34.25 -27.56
CA ALA A 82 -3.29 -34.98 -26.40
C ALA A 82 -3.71 -36.46 -26.51
N PRO A 83 -2.98 -37.42 -25.91
CA PRO A 83 -3.37 -37.80 -24.54
C PRO A 83 -2.25 -38.31 -23.62
N ALA A 84 -2.67 -38.46 -22.36
CA ALA A 84 -2.24 -39.43 -21.33
C ALA A 84 -1.01 -39.12 -20.45
N ALA A 85 -1.31 -39.00 -19.17
CA ALA A 85 -0.40 -39.00 -18.04
C ALA A 85 0.21 -40.40 -17.78
N PRO A 86 1.31 -40.45 -17.02
CA PRO A 86 1.49 -41.52 -16.04
C PRO A 86 1.76 -40.99 -14.63
N SER A 87 1.12 -41.65 -13.69
CA SER A 87 1.37 -41.63 -12.24
C SER A 87 2.70 -42.30 -11.87
N ARG A 88 3.45 -41.74 -10.90
CA ARG A 88 4.14 -42.47 -9.80
C ARG A 88 5.04 -41.54 -8.95
N SER A 89 4.65 -41.38 -7.69
CA SER A 89 5.41 -41.45 -6.41
C SER A 89 6.82 -40.84 -6.24
N PRO A 90 7.19 -40.46 -4.98
CA PRO A 90 8.11 -39.37 -4.68
C PRO A 90 9.57 -39.81 -4.66
N SER A 91 10.42 -39.13 -5.43
CA SER A 91 11.87 -39.26 -5.35
C SER A 91 12.47 -38.06 -4.63
N SER A 92 13.23 -38.41 -3.58
CA SER A 92 14.19 -37.59 -2.85
C SER A 92 15.00 -36.66 -3.77
N GLU A 93 14.96 -35.36 -3.50
CA GLU A 93 15.86 -34.40 -4.14
C GLU A 93 17.32 -34.69 -3.72
N PRO A 94 18.25 -34.85 -4.67
CA PRO A 94 19.67 -34.69 -4.36
C PRO A 94 19.93 -33.19 -4.15
N SER A 95 20.29 -32.83 -2.93
CA SER A 95 20.70 -31.46 -2.55
C SER A 95 21.83 -30.99 -3.47
N ARG A 96 21.51 -30.12 -4.43
CA ARG A 96 22.52 -29.43 -5.25
C ARG A 96 23.40 -28.59 -4.31
N PRO A 97 24.73 -28.77 -4.30
CA PRO A 97 25.60 -27.91 -3.51
C PRO A 97 25.54 -26.48 -4.08
N TYR A 98 25.14 -25.53 -3.24
CA TYR A 98 25.05 -24.12 -3.62
C TYR A 98 26.39 -23.60 -4.12
N THR A 99 26.39 -22.82 -5.21
CA THR A 99 27.62 -22.22 -5.73
C THR A 99 28.19 -21.19 -4.75
N ALA A 100 29.50 -20.97 -4.76
CA ALA A 100 30.16 -20.00 -3.88
C ALA A 100 29.57 -18.58 -4.05
N GLU A 101 29.14 -18.23 -5.27
CA GLU A 101 28.46 -16.98 -5.58
C GLU A 101 27.04 -16.92 -4.99
N GLN A 102 26.27 -18.00 -5.08
CA GLN A 102 24.94 -18.09 -4.45
C GLN A 102 25.03 -17.96 -2.92
N LEU A 103 26.04 -18.57 -2.29
CA LEU A 103 26.28 -18.43 -0.86
C LEU A 103 26.69 -17.01 -0.46
N GLN A 104 27.48 -16.32 -1.29
CA GLN A 104 27.78 -14.90 -1.07
C GLN A 104 26.53 -14.02 -1.21
N MET A 105 25.66 -14.32 -2.19
CA MET A 105 24.39 -13.61 -2.38
C MET A 105 23.48 -13.77 -1.16
N VAL A 106 23.29 -15.01 -0.68
CA VAL A 106 22.48 -15.30 0.51
C VAL A 106 23.06 -14.65 1.76
N ARG A 107 24.40 -14.59 1.90
CA ARG A 107 25.07 -13.88 3.00
C ARG A 107 24.85 -12.37 2.92
N LYS A 108 24.90 -11.77 1.73
CA LYS A 108 24.60 -10.34 1.53
C LYS A 108 23.14 -10.03 1.86
N ILE A 109 22.20 -10.88 1.43
CA ILE A 109 20.77 -10.72 1.72
C ILE A 109 20.47 -10.89 3.21
N LYS A 110 21.06 -11.89 3.88
CA LYS A 110 20.98 -12.05 5.35
C LYS A 110 21.69 -10.93 6.13
N ALA A 111 22.60 -10.20 5.48
CA ALA A 111 23.31 -9.07 6.06
C ALA A 111 22.60 -7.72 5.86
N CYS A 112 21.61 -7.64 4.97
CA CYS A 112 20.76 -6.45 4.83
C CYS A 112 19.91 -6.26 6.10
N LYS A 113 20.44 -5.48 7.04
CA LYS A 113 19.79 -5.18 8.33
C LYS A 113 18.91 -3.92 8.27
N ASN A 114 19.03 -3.14 7.19
CA ASN A 114 18.45 -1.81 7.10
C ASN A 114 17.38 -1.74 6.01
N HIS A 115 16.21 -1.20 6.36
CA HIS A 115 15.08 -0.98 5.44
C HIS A 115 15.43 -0.08 4.24
N TYR A 116 16.43 0.78 4.40
CA TYR A 116 16.94 1.67 3.34
C TYR A 116 17.68 0.92 2.23
N GLU A 117 18.38 -0.17 2.57
CA GLU A 117 19.08 -1.02 1.59
C GLU A 117 18.09 -1.78 0.71
N VAL A 118 16.96 -2.23 1.30
CA VAL A 118 15.87 -2.90 0.57
C VAL A 118 15.22 -1.97 -0.45
N LEU A 119 15.09 -0.69 -0.11
CA LEU A 119 14.52 0.33 -1.01
C LEU A 119 15.59 1.00 -1.90
N ALA A 120 16.85 0.57 -1.83
CA ALA A 120 17.99 1.16 -2.54
C ALA A 120 18.08 2.69 -2.37
N VAL A 121 17.81 3.19 -1.17
CA VAL A 121 17.89 4.61 -0.79
C VAL A 121 18.94 4.81 0.30
N GLN A 122 19.50 6.01 0.39
CA GLN A 122 20.40 6.35 1.48
C GLN A 122 19.61 6.58 2.79
N GLN A 123 20.24 6.36 3.94
CA GLN A 123 19.62 6.58 5.26
C GLN A 123 19.26 8.07 5.50
N THR A 124 19.90 8.98 4.77
CA THR A 124 19.63 10.42 4.77
C THR A 124 18.51 10.83 3.78
N ALA A 125 17.91 9.89 3.07
CA ALA A 125 16.88 10.17 2.07
C ALA A 125 15.62 10.78 2.69
N THR A 126 15.05 11.75 1.98
CA THR A 126 13.81 12.41 2.39
C THR A 126 12.59 11.52 2.21
N GLU A 127 11.50 11.80 2.93
CA GLU A 127 10.26 11.01 2.86
C GLU A 127 9.73 10.87 1.41
N ASN A 128 9.89 11.91 0.59
CA ASN A 128 9.47 11.90 -0.80
C ASN A 128 10.30 10.94 -1.66
N GLU A 129 11.61 10.84 -1.40
CA GLU A 129 12.51 9.91 -2.09
C GLU A 129 12.22 8.47 -1.68
N VAL A 130 11.99 8.22 -0.38
CA VAL A 130 11.57 6.91 0.13
C VAL A 130 10.24 6.47 -0.49
N LYS A 131 9.24 7.36 -0.54
CA LYS A 131 7.94 7.08 -1.19
C LYS A 131 8.10 6.80 -2.68
N LYS A 132 8.95 7.55 -3.37
CA LYS A 132 9.21 7.35 -4.81
C LYS A 132 9.90 6.00 -5.06
N ALA A 133 10.91 5.66 -4.27
CA ALA A 133 11.62 4.39 -4.37
C ALA A 133 10.68 3.20 -4.09
N TYR A 134 9.85 3.30 -3.04
CA TYR A 134 8.84 2.29 -2.73
C TYR A 134 7.86 2.06 -3.89
N ARG A 135 7.29 3.14 -4.46
CA ARG A 135 6.37 3.04 -5.61
C ARG A 135 7.04 2.37 -6.81
N LYS A 136 8.29 2.74 -7.11
CA LYS A 136 9.05 2.15 -8.22
C LYS A 136 9.32 0.66 -8.00
N ALA A 137 9.73 0.27 -6.80
CA ALA A 137 10.02 -1.11 -6.45
C ALA A 137 8.77 -2.00 -6.57
N VAL A 138 7.64 -1.56 -6.00
CA VAL A 138 6.37 -2.30 -6.08
C VAL A 138 5.86 -2.37 -7.52
N GLY A 139 5.94 -1.27 -8.28
CA GLY A 139 5.56 -1.26 -9.70
C GLY A 139 6.36 -2.24 -10.55
N LYS A 140 7.69 -2.30 -10.36
CA LYS A 140 8.57 -3.26 -11.06
C LYS A 140 8.20 -4.70 -10.68
N ALA A 141 8.07 -4.98 -9.38
CA ALA A 141 7.72 -6.32 -8.90
C ALA A 141 6.36 -6.77 -9.46
N PHE A 142 5.37 -5.89 -9.46
CA PHE A 142 4.06 -6.19 -10.04
C PHE A 142 4.14 -6.46 -11.54
N ALA A 143 4.82 -5.62 -12.31
CA ALA A 143 4.94 -5.78 -13.76
C ALA A 143 5.59 -7.11 -14.20
N ILE A 144 6.45 -7.67 -13.34
CA ILE A 144 7.10 -8.97 -13.56
C ILE A 144 6.22 -10.11 -13.07
N LEU A 145 5.69 -10.02 -11.85
CA LEU A 145 4.96 -11.11 -11.20
C LEU A 145 3.51 -11.25 -11.65
N SER A 146 2.89 -10.19 -12.20
CA SER A 146 1.52 -10.22 -12.71
C SER A 146 1.37 -10.98 -14.03
N ASP A 147 2.45 -11.09 -14.80
CA ASP A 147 2.48 -11.72 -16.12
C ASP A 147 3.16 -13.10 -16.00
N PRO A 148 2.49 -14.22 -16.33
CA PRO A 148 3.03 -15.56 -16.15
C PRO A 148 4.30 -15.80 -16.97
N ASP A 149 4.44 -15.19 -18.15
CA ASP A 149 5.60 -15.38 -19.02
C ASP A 149 6.82 -14.63 -18.48
N LYS A 150 6.61 -13.38 -18.02
CA LYS A 150 7.68 -12.57 -17.40
C LYS A 150 8.10 -13.14 -16.06
N ARG A 151 7.16 -13.63 -15.26
CA ARG A 151 7.44 -14.33 -14.01
C ARG A 151 8.25 -15.59 -14.27
N ALA A 152 7.84 -16.44 -15.22
CA ALA A 152 8.57 -17.65 -15.54
C ALA A 152 9.99 -17.39 -16.10
N HIS A 153 10.21 -16.23 -16.72
CA HIS A 153 11.54 -15.78 -17.14
C HIS A 153 12.37 -15.27 -15.96
N TYR A 154 11.79 -14.44 -15.10
CA TYR A 154 12.43 -13.94 -13.88
C TYR A 154 12.78 -15.06 -12.90
N ASP A 155 11.90 -16.05 -12.73
CA ASP A 155 12.13 -17.22 -11.88
C ASP A 155 13.30 -18.10 -12.40
N ARG A 156 13.62 -18.02 -13.70
CA ARG A 156 14.73 -18.77 -14.33
C ARG A 156 16.07 -18.04 -14.28
N TYR A 157 16.07 -16.72 -14.47
CA TYR A 157 17.31 -15.93 -14.67
C TYR A 157 17.55 -14.86 -13.60
N GLY A 158 16.59 -14.59 -12.73
CA GLY A 158 16.65 -13.51 -11.74
C GLY A 158 16.69 -12.11 -12.37
N ASP A 159 17.25 -11.16 -11.62
CA ASP A 159 17.48 -9.78 -12.10
C ASP A 159 18.63 -9.67 -13.13
N ASP A 160 19.43 -10.72 -13.31
CA ASP A 160 20.63 -10.74 -14.19
C ASP A 160 20.35 -11.27 -15.61
N ALA A 161 19.09 -11.23 -16.04
CA ALA A 161 18.72 -11.77 -17.35
C ALA A 161 19.38 -10.95 -18.50
N PRO A 162 20.10 -11.60 -19.44
CA PRO A 162 20.65 -10.89 -20.59
C PRO A 162 19.50 -10.32 -21.42
N VAL A 163 19.55 -9.02 -21.72
CA VAL A 163 18.58 -8.33 -22.58
C VAL A 163 18.71 -8.89 -23.99
N GLN A 164 17.98 -9.97 -24.26
CA GLN A 164 17.93 -10.55 -25.59
C GLN A 164 17.11 -9.58 -26.45
N GLN A 165 17.81 -8.83 -27.32
CA GLN A 165 17.22 -8.05 -28.39
C GLN A 165 16.52 -9.00 -29.37
N GLN A 166 15.33 -9.47 -29.01
CA GLN A 166 14.49 -10.22 -29.94
C GLN A 166 13.64 -9.25 -30.73
N GLN A 167 14.16 -8.98 -31.92
CA GLN A 167 13.58 -8.22 -33.01
C GLN A 167 12.30 -8.90 -33.49
N GLN A 168 11.13 -8.47 -33.00
CA GLN A 168 9.86 -8.51 -33.72
C GLN A 168 8.74 -7.76 -32.97
N GLY A 169 8.39 -6.58 -33.48
CA GLY A 169 6.97 -6.23 -33.64
C GLY A 169 6.12 -5.84 -32.42
N ARG A 170 6.67 -5.46 -31.26
CA ARG A 170 5.96 -4.60 -30.30
C ARG A 170 6.95 -3.60 -29.71
N ARG A 171 6.70 -2.32 -29.97
CA ARG A 171 7.40 -1.20 -29.34
C ARG A 171 7.30 -1.40 -27.82
N TYR A 172 8.39 -1.88 -27.21
CA TYR A 172 8.58 -1.91 -25.78
C TYR A 172 8.29 -0.50 -25.27
N ALA A 173 7.15 -0.36 -24.60
CA ALA A 173 6.87 0.83 -23.83
C ALA A 173 7.92 0.86 -22.72
N GLN A 174 8.82 1.81 -22.88
CA GLN A 174 9.71 2.40 -21.89
C GLN A 174 9.34 1.99 -20.46
N GLU A 175 10.33 1.35 -19.83
CA GLU A 175 10.35 0.70 -18.52
C GLU A 175 10.07 1.60 -17.30
N GLU A 176 9.45 2.77 -17.47
CA GLU A 176 9.13 3.65 -16.35
C GLU A 176 7.69 4.17 -16.48
N ASP A 177 6.93 4.01 -15.41
CA ASP A 177 5.61 4.60 -15.12
C ASP A 177 4.36 3.76 -15.41
N ILE A 178 4.31 2.48 -14.99
CA ILE A 178 3.01 1.96 -14.51
C ILE A 178 2.76 2.60 -13.14
N THR A 179 2.01 3.71 -13.14
CA THR A 179 1.68 4.40 -11.89
C THR A 179 0.72 3.55 -11.05
N PRO A 180 0.79 3.59 -9.71
CA PRO A 180 -0.17 2.90 -8.84
C PRO A 180 -1.63 3.27 -9.14
N GLU A 181 -1.87 4.48 -9.66
CA GLU A 181 -3.16 4.97 -10.14
C GLU A 181 -3.61 4.25 -11.41
N GLU A 182 -2.69 3.90 -12.32
CA GLU A 182 -2.97 3.11 -13.51
C GLU A 182 -3.22 1.64 -13.18
N ILE A 183 -2.53 1.08 -12.18
CA ILE A 183 -2.81 -0.26 -11.62
C ILE A 183 -4.19 -0.25 -10.95
N PHE A 184 -4.49 0.77 -10.15
CA PHE A 184 -5.77 0.95 -9.50
C PHE A 184 -6.91 1.10 -10.52
N ASN A 185 -6.72 1.89 -11.57
CA ASN A 185 -7.71 2.06 -12.64
C ASN A 185 -7.85 0.81 -13.52
N MET A 186 -6.76 0.05 -13.73
CA MET A 186 -6.79 -1.23 -14.45
C MET A 186 -7.58 -2.30 -13.68
N PHE A 187 -7.59 -2.22 -12.35
CA PHE A 187 -8.25 -3.21 -11.48
C PHE A 187 -9.66 -2.77 -11.03
N PHE A 188 -9.89 -1.47 -10.83
CA PHE A 188 -11.13 -0.92 -10.26
C PHE A 188 -11.88 0.06 -11.18
N GLY A 189 -11.32 0.41 -12.34
CA GLY A 189 -11.86 1.44 -13.25
C GLY A 189 -12.70 0.93 -14.43
N GLY A 190 -13.00 -0.37 -14.48
CA GLY A 190 -13.96 -0.94 -15.44
C GLY A 190 -13.39 -1.24 -16.83
N GLY A 191 -12.91 -2.47 -17.00
CA GLY A 191 -12.94 -3.18 -18.29
C GLY A 191 -11.89 -2.79 -19.34
N PHE A 192 -11.14 -3.81 -19.78
CA PHE A 192 -10.24 -3.83 -20.94
C PHE A 192 -10.93 -3.26 -22.20
N ARG A 193 -10.65 -2.00 -22.53
CA ARG A 193 -10.92 -1.43 -23.87
C ARG A 193 -9.58 -1.27 -24.58
N PRO A 194 -9.19 -2.18 -25.49
CA PRO A 194 -8.00 -1.97 -26.30
C PRO A 194 -8.23 -0.72 -27.15
N ARG A 195 -7.36 0.28 -26.95
CA ARG A 195 -7.37 1.56 -27.68
C ARG A 195 -6.92 1.33 -29.12
N GLY A 196 -7.86 0.91 -29.97
CA GLY A 196 -7.70 0.90 -31.42
C GLY A 196 -7.70 2.33 -31.97
N ARG A 197 -6.63 2.70 -32.68
CA ARG A 197 -6.57 3.85 -33.63
C ARG A 197 -7.45 3.51 -34.84
N ARG A 198 -8.43 4.33 -35.27
CA ARG A 198 -8.41 5.47 -36.25
C ARG A 198 -9.72 5.35 -37.10
N PRO A 199 -10.13 6.31 -37.96
CA PRO A 199 -9.89 7.76 -38.05
C PRO A 199 -11.20 8.59 -38.17
N GLN A 200 -11.00 9.90 -38.24
CA GLN A 200 -11.92 11.02 -38.48
C GLN A 200 -12.66 10.95 -39.83
N GLN A 201 -14.00 11.06 -39.82
CA GLN A 201 -14.75 11.88 -40.79
C GLN A 201 -16.19 12.17 -40.28
N GLN A 202 -16.64 13.39 -40.59
CA GLN A 202 -17.92 14.01 -40.24
C GLN A 202 -19.14 13.20 -40.71
N GLN A 203 -20.25 13.18 -39.97
CA GLN A 203 -21.42 14.05 -40.22
C GLN A 203 -22.57 13.80 -39.22
N GLN A 204 -23.18 14.90 -38.79
CA GLN A 204 -24.60 15.13 -38.46
C GLN A 204 -25.38 14.21 -37.51
N GLN A 205 -25.84 14.87 -36.43
CA GLN A 205 -27.22 14.90 -35.91
C GLN A 205 -28.07 13.63 -36.01
N GLY A 206 -28.39 13.07 -34.84
CA GLY A 206 -29.57 12.22 -34.67
C GLY A 206 -29.52 11.40 -33.38
N ASN A 207 -30.54 11.57 -32.53
CA ASN A 207 -30.91 10.72 -31.39
C ASN A 207 -29.97 10.66 -30.16
N ARG A 208 -30.12 11.68 -29.31
CA ARG A 208 -30.29 11.45 -27.87
C ARG A 208 -31.69 10.88 -27.64
N GLN A 209 -31.80 9.59 -27.33
CA GLN A 209 -32.81 8.95 -26.47
C GLN A 209 -32.85 7.45 -26.79
N GLN A 210 -32.07 6.66 -26.06
CA GLN A 210 -32.33 5.26 -25.67
C GLN A 210 -31.05 4.61 -25.17
N GLN A 211 -30.57 5.02 -23.99
CA GLN A 211 -29.69 4.15 -23.20
C GLN A 211 -29.68 4.48 -21.70
N GLU A 212 -30.83 4.85 -21.13
CA GLU A 212 -30.91 5.27 -19.71
C GLU A 212 -31.69 4.29 -18.81
N GLN A 213 -31.88 3.04 -19.22
CA GLN A 213 -32.55 2.03 -18.38
C GLN A 213 -31.89 0.63 -18.41
N ARG A 214 -30.56 0.55 -18.49
CA ARG A 214 -29.87 -0.75 -18.35
C ARG A 214 -28.59 -0.74 -17.51
N GLY A 215 -28.47 0.19 -16.56
CA GLY A 215 -27.20 0.42 -15.84
C GLY A 215 -27.23 0.41 -14.31
N GLY A 216 -28.40 0.40 -13.65
CA GLY A 216 -28.47 0.56 -12.19
C GLY A 216 -27.79 -0.57 -11.40
N MET A 217 -27.90 -1.81 -11.89
CA MET A 217 -27.27 -2.99 -11.29
C MET A 217 -25.86 -3.29 -11.85
N ALA A 218 -25.50 -2.73 -13.01
CA ALA A 218 -24.20 -2.95 -13.65
C ALA A 218 -23.06 -2.21 -12.93
N ASN A 219 -23.38 -1.08 -12.30
CA ASN A 219 -22.42 -0.31 -11.49
C ASN A 219 -22.13 -0.99 -10.13
N LEU A 220 -23.05 -1.81 -9.60
CA LEU A 220 -22.83 -2.56 -8.35
C LEU A 220 -21.93 -3.78 -8.56
N ALA A 221 -22.03 -4.43 -9.73
CA ALA A 221 -21.20 -5.59 -10.08
C ALA A 221 -19.69 -5.25 -10.17
N GLN A 222 -19.34 -3.97 -10.38
CA GLN A 222 -17.96 -3.48 -10.36
C GLN A 222 -17.32 -3.55 -8.96
N PHE A 223 -18.13 -3.55 -7.90
CA PHE A 223 -17.65 -3.72 -6.52
C PHE A 223 -17.61 -5.17 -6.08
N LEU A 224 -18.14 -6.13 -6.87
CA LEU A 224 -18.10 -7.55 -6.54
C LEU A 224 -16.66 -8.08 -6.32
N PRO A 225 -15.66 -7.71 -7.13
CA PRO A 225 -14.27 -8.13 -6.90
C PRO A 225 -13.66 -7.49 -5.64
N LEU A 226 -13.98 -6.22 -5.36
CA LEU A 226 -13.58 -5.51 -4.14
C LEU A 226 -14.21 -6.14 -2.90
N LEU A 227 -15.50 -6.47 -2.98
CA LEU A 227 -16.26 -7.14 -1.94
C LEU A 227 -15.71 -8.54 -1.70
N LEU A 228 -15.37 -9.29 -2.76
CA LEU A 228 -14.76 -10.61 -2.65
C LEU A 228 -13.36 -10.54 -2.03
N ILE A 229 -12.53 -9.56 -2.40
CA ILE A 229 -11.21 -9.36 -1.78
C ILE A 229 -11.35 -8.90 -0.33
N PHE A 230 -12.31 -8.01 -0.03
CA PHE A 230 -12.62 -7.59 1.33
C PHE A 230 -13.12 -8.77 2.18
N LEU A 231 -14.03 -9.59 1.66
CA LEU A 231 -14.52 -10.80 2.30
C LEU A 231 -13.42 -11.84 2.48
N MET A 232 -12.57 -12.06 1.47
CA MET A 232 -11.39 -12.94 1.58
C MET A 232 -10.37 -12.41 2.57
N SER A 233 -10.19 -11.09 2.68
CA SER A 233 -9.34 -10.44 3.68
C SER A 233 -9.91 -10.56 5.09
N LEU A 234 -11.24 -10.53 5.24
CA LEU A 234 -11.93 -10.79 6.51
C LEU A 234 -11.87 -12.27 6.89
N LEU A 235 -11.98 -13.17 5.91
CA LEU A 235 -11.89 -14.63 6.10
C LEU A 235 -10.45 -15.11 6.30
N SER A 236 -9.46 -14.33 5.85
CA SER A 236 -8.03 -14.56 6.08
C SER A 236 -7.52 -13.89 7.36
N ILE A 237 -8.38 -13.25 8.16
CA ILE A 237 -8.00 -12.89 9.52
C ILE A 237 -7.73 -14.22 10.23
N PRO A 238 -6.48 -14.52 10.64
CA PRO A 238 -6.26 -15.70 11.45
C PRO A 238 -7.16 -15.56 12.67
N SER A 239 -8.02 -16.57 12.91
CA SER A 239 -8.83 -16.67 14.11
C SER A 239 -7.97 -16.21 15.27
N THR A 240 -8.33 -15.09 15.89
CA THR A 240 -7.53 -14.53 16.99
C THR A 240 -7.23 -15.68 17.93
N PRO A 241 -5.95 -15.90 18.31
CA PRO A 241 -5.61 -17.03 19.16
C PRO A 241 -6.53 -16.97 20.37
N GLU A 242 -7.34 -18.02 20.51
CA GLU A 242 -8.33 -18.14 21.57
C GLU A 242 -7.59 -17.91 22.88
N MET A 243 -7.87 -16.79 23.55
CA MET A 243 -7.22 -16.51 24.81
C MET A 243 -7.69 -17.56 25.80
N PRO A 244 -6.82 -18.31 26.48
CA PRO A 244 -7.23 -19.41 27.35
C PRO A 244 -7.95 -18.95 28.63
N PHE A 245 -8.25 -17.65 28.74
CA PHE A 245 -8.88 -17.03 29.88
C PHE A 245 -9.63 -15.75 29.50
N SER A 246 -10.50 -15.30 30.41
CA SER A 246 -11.12 -13.98 30.40
C SER A 246 -11.00 -13.32 31.78
N LEU A 247 -10.90 -11.99 31.83
CA LEU A 247 -10.92 -11.23 33.10
C LEU A 247 -12.34 -11.00 33.63
N ASN A 248 -13.36 -11.23 32.81
CA ASN A 248 -14.76 -11.11 33.18
C ASN A 248 -15.46 -12.46 32.92
N PRO A 249 -16.47 -12.83 33.71
CA PRO A 249 -17.18 -14.08 33.51
C PRO A 249 -17.92 -14.07 32.17
N THR A 250 -17.83 -15.16 31.42
CA THR A 250 -18.63 -15.37 30.21
C THR A 250 -19.18 -16.81 30.20
N PRO A 251 -20.16 -17.14 29.34
CA PRO A 251 -20.66 -18.52 29.25
C PRO A 251 -19.56 -19.55 28.90
N GLN A 252 -18.55 -19.13 28.13
CA GLN A 252 -17.39 -19.94 27.77
C GLN A 252 -16.38 -20.01 28.94
N TYR A 253 -16.05 -18.86 29.54
CA TYR A 253 -15.14 -18.76 30.68
C TYR A 253 -15.94 -18.61 31.97
N ASN A 254 -16.38 -19.75 32.53
CA ASN A 254 -17.27 -19.80 33.69
C ASN A 254 -16.61 -20.31 34.99
N VAL A 255 -15.41 -20.87 34.91
CA VAL A 255 -14.67 -21.35 36.08
C VAL A 255 -13.75 -20.25 36.58
N GLN A 256 -14.00 -19.73 37.79
CA GLN A 256 -13.16 -18.71 38.40
C GLN A 256 -11.88 -19.33 38.99
N ARG A 257 -10.75 -18.68 38.73
CA ARG A 257 -9.45 -18.97 39.30
C ARG A 257 -8.78 -17.69 39.79
N ALA A 258 -7.73 -17.85 40.55
CA ALA A 258 -6.87 -16.76 40.99
C ALA A 258 -5.41 -17.11 40.71
N THR A 259 -4.61 -16.13 40.32
CA THR A 259 -3.18 -16.31 40.04
C THR A 259 -2.41 -16.73 41.30
N GLN A 260 -1.52 -17.71 41.18
CA GLN A 260 -0.77 -18.29 42.31
C GLN A 260 0.75 -18.29 42.10
N MET A 261 1.21 -18.15 40.85
CA MET A 261 2.63 -18.27 40.49
C MET A 261 3.48 -17.18 41.14
N ALA A 262 4.72 -17.53 41.49
CA ALA A 262 5.62 -16.63 42.23
C ALA A 262 6.11 -15.42 41.41
N ASN A 263 6.20 -15.56 40.08
CA ASN A 263 6.61 -14.51 39.15
C ASN A 263 5.47 -13.56 38.75
N VAL A 264 4.25 -13.80 39.24
CA VAL A 264 3.04 -13.06 38.91
C VAL A 264 2.40 -12.51 40.19
N MET A 265 1.70 -11.39 40.11
CA MET A 265 0.87 -10.90 41.22
C MET A 265 -0.14 -11.97 41.65
N LYS A 266 -0.13 -12.33 42.94
CA LYS A 266 -1.05 -13.33 43.49
C LYS A 266 -2.45 -12.76 43.67
N GLY A 267 -3.46 -13.61 43.46
CA GLY A 267 -4.85 -13.28 43.78
C GLY A 267 -5.58 -12.47 42.70
N ILE A 268 -5.05 -12.34 41.49
CA ILE A 268 -5.78 -11.72 40.37
C ILE A 268 -6.86 -12.71 39.93
N PRO A 269 -8.16 -12.35 40.01
CA PRO A 269 -9.23 -13.23 39.55
C PRO A 269 -9.29 -13.27 38.03
N TYR A 270 -9.39 -14.47 37.47
CA TYR A 270 -9.60 -14.72 36.05
C TYR A 270 -10.52 -15.92 35.85
N TYR A 271 -11.12 -16.01 34.68
CA TYR A 271 -12.09 -17.06 34.34
C TYR A 271 -11.55 -17.91 33.20
N VAL A 272 -11.75 -19.22 33.31
CA VAL A 272 -11.27 -20.21 32.34
C VAL A 272 -12.40 -21.16 31.92
N GLU A 273 -12.15 -21.92 30.85
CA GLU A 273 -12.97 -23.04 30.44
C GLU A 273 -12.83 -24.23 31.40
N ARG A 274 -13.77 -25.19 31.32
CA ARG A 274 -13.83 -26.33 32.24
C ARG A 274 -12.64 -27.30 32.09
N ASP A 275 -12.06 -27.40 30.91
CA ASP A 275 -10.95 -28.30 30.59
C ASP A 275 -9.57 -27.62 30.69
N PHE A 276 -9.53 -26.39 31.21
CA PHE A 276 -8.30 -25.62 31.38
C PHE A 276 -7.22 -26.35 32.19
N GLU A 277 -7.59 -27.06 33.25
CA GLU A 277 -6.63 -27.79 34.09
C GLU A 277 -5.90 -28.88 33.29
N GLN A 278 -6.63 -29.66 32.49
CA GLN A 278 -6.03 -30.73 31.69
C GLN A 278 -5.07 -30.19 30.63
N ARG A 279 -5.33 -28.98 30.10
CA ARG A 279 -4.53 -28.38 29.03
C ARG A 279 -3.31 -27.59 29.55
N TYR A 280 -3.47 -26.83 30.64
CA TYR A 280 -2.49 -25.82 31.05
C TYR A 280 -1.86 -26.05 32.42
N THR A 281 -2.39 -26.96 33.26
CA THR A 281 -1.80 -27.24 34.59
C THR A 281 -0.90 -28.48 34.61
N THR A 282 -0.74 -29.19 33.49
CA THR A 282 0.15 -30.37 33.38
C THR A 282 1.63 -30.01 33.54
N HIS A 283 2.04 -28.86 32.99
CA HIS A 283 3.39 -28.33 33.14
C HIS A 283 3.34 -26.94 33.79
N TRP A 284 4.17 -26.74 34.82
CA TRP A 284 4.26 -25.45 35.51
C TRP A 284 4.59 -24.26 34.59
N ARG A 285 5.31 -24.52 33.48
CA ARG A 285 5.67 -23.50 32.48
C ARG A 285 4.45 -22.97 31.72
N ASP A 286 3.48 -23.83 31.43
CA ASP A 286 2.29 -23.45 30.67
C ASP A 286 1.37 -22.61 31.55
N LEU A 287 1.13 -23.05 32.79
CA LEU A 287 0.40 -22.26 33.78
C LEU A 287 1.09 -20.92 34.04
N SER A 288 2.41 -20.91 34.20
CA SER A 288 3.16 -19.66 34.39
C SER A 288 3.02 -18.70 33.21
N ARG A 289 2.99 -19.20 31.98
CA ARG A 289 2.78 -18.36 30.79
C ARG A 289 1.38 -17.77 30.79
N VAL A 290 0.36 -18.58 31.09
CA VAL A 290 -1.03 -18.11 31.15
C VAL A 290 -1.19 -17.06 32.25
N GLU A 291 -0.70 -17.32 33.47
CA GLU A 291 -0.82 -16.34 34.56
C GLU A 291 -0.05 -15.05 34.28
N GLN A 292 1.09 -15.12 33.58
CA GLN A 292 1.80 -13.94 33.12
C GLN A 292 0.97 -13.13 32.10
N MET A 293 0.26 -13.82 31.19
CA MET A 293 -0.68 -13.16 30.27
C MET A 293 -1.86 -12.54 31.02
N VAL A 294 -2.42 -13.23 32.02
CA VAL A 294 -3.51 -12.74 32.89
C VAL A 294 -3.11 -11.44 33.57
N GLU A 295 -1.91 -11.40 34.14
CA GLU A 295 -1.40 -10.21 34.80
C GLU A 295 -1.16 -9.06 33.83
N GLN A 296 -0.56 -9.31 32.68
CA GLN A 296 -0.38 -8.27 31.65
C GLN A 296 -1.73 -7.68 31.22
N ALA A 297 -2.74 -8.54 30.99
CA ALA A 297 -4.09 -8.11 30.65
C ALA A 297 -4.73 -7.31 31.79
N HIS A 298 -4.54 -7.73 33.04
CA HIS A 298 -5.07 -7.03 34.22
C HIS A 298 -4.45 -5.65 34.40
N VAL A 299 -3.11 -5.54 34.30
CA VAL A 299 -2.38 -4.27 34.37
C VAL A 299 -2.79 -3.35 33.23
N SER A 300 -2.97 -3.89 32.01
CA SER A 300 -3.46 -3.12 30.87
C SER A 300 -4.86 -2.55 31.13
N LYS A 301 -5.80 -3.37 31.61
CA LYS A 301 -7.16 -2.96 31.96
C LYS A 301 -7.18 -1.88 33.07
N LEU A 302 -6.34 -2.03 34.10
CA LEU A 302 -6.19 -1.04 35.16
C LEU A 302 -5.62 0.28 34.62
N SER A 303 -4.61 0.20 33.74
CA SER A 303 -4.00 1.36 33.09
C SER A 303 -5.00 2.13 32.24
N GLU A 304 -5.75 1.43 31.38
CA GLU A 304 -6.80 2.03 30.55
C GLU A 304 -7.89 2.68 31.41
N SER A 305 -8.37 1.97 32.44
CA SER A 305 -9.36 2.49 33.38
C SER A 305 -8.86 3.74 34.11
N CYS A 306 -7.59 3.75 34.52
CA CYS A 306 -6.96 4.90 35.16
C CYS A 306 -6.86 6.11 34.21
N GLU A 307 -6.42 5.91 32.96
CA GLU A 307 -6.34 7.00 31.98
C GLU A 307 -7.73 7.56 31.64
N ASN A 308 -8.74 6.70 31.51
CA ASN A 308 -10.12 7.13 31.30
C ASN A 308 -10.65 7.97 32.47
N LEU A 309 -10.35 7.59 33.72
CA LEU A 309 -10.69 8.39 34.90
C LEU A 309 -9.94 9.72 34.92
N LYS A 310 -8.64 9.75 34.66
CA LYS A 310 -7.87 11.01 34.57
C LYS A 310 -8.44 11.94 33.50
N LEU A 311 -8.81 11.39 32.34
CA LEU A 311 -9.43 12.16 31.28
C LEU A 311 -10.78 12.73 31.71
N ARG A 312 -11.60 11.94 32.43
CA ARG A 312 -12.85 12.41 33.03
C ARG A 312 -12.60 13.54 34.03
N GLN A 313 -11.58 13.43 34.88
CA GLN A 313 -11.16 14.48 35.81
C GLN A 313 -10.82 15.77 35.07
N LYS A 314 -9.96 15.69 34.06
CA LYS A 314 -9.55 16.84 33.23
C LYS A 314 -10.75 17.53 32.58
N ARG A 315 -11.71 16.76 32.05
CA ARG A 315 -12.95 17.32 31.50
C ARG A 315 -13.79 18.03 32.56
N MET A 316 -13.87 17.50 33.78
CA MET A 316 -14.57 18.18 34.88
C MET A 316 -13.88 19.48 35.28
N ILE A 317 -12.54 19.49 35.37
CA ILE A 317 -11.76 20.70 35.67
C ILE A 317 -11.98 21.77 34.58
N TYR A 318 -11.94 21.36 33.30
CA TYR A 318 -12.18 22.27 32.18
C TYR A 318 -13.59 22.88 32.23
N ARG A 319 -14.62 22.05 32.48
CA ARG A 319 -16.00 22.52 32.65
C ARG A 319 -16.16 23.45 33.85
N ALA A 320 -15.53 23.13 34.98
CA ALA A 320 -15.55 23.96 36.17
C ALA A 320 -14.91 25.34 35.88
N ARG A 321 -13.75 25.37 35.23
CA ARG A 321 -13.05 26.62 34.87
C ARG A 321 -13.89 27.54 33.96
N ASN A 322 -14.72 26.96 33.10
CA ASN A 322 -15.60 27.67 32.18
C ASN A 322 -17.03 27.90 32.73
N SER A 323 -17.32 27.51 33.97
CA SER A 323 -18.63 27.73 34.61
C SER A 323 -18.74 29.12 35.26
N ARG A 324 -19.96 29.56 35.59
CA ARG A 324 -20.24 30.87 36.23
C ARG A 324 -19.54 30.95 37.60
N SER A 325 -19.23 32.17 38.08
CA SER A 325 -18.36 32.38 39.25
C SER A 325 -18.80 31.60 40.49
N ASP A 326 -20.11 31.55 40.75
CA ASP A 326 -20.67 31.04 42.00
C ASP A 326 -20.60 29.50 42.08
N ASP A 327 -20.68 28.82 40.93
CA ASP A 327 -20.58 27.36 40.83
C ASP A 327 -19.13 26.87 40.58
N ARG A 328 -18.23 27.78 40.16
CA ARG A 328 -16.88 27.45 39.71
C ARG A 328 -16.05 26.80 40.81
N GLU A 329 -16.07 27.33 42.02
CA GLU A 329 -15.25 26.85 43.13
C GLU A 329 -15.72 25.48 43.62
N ALA A 330 -17.04 25.31 43.80
CA ALA A 330 -17.64 24.04 44.17
C ALA A 330 -17.41 22.95 43.10
N ALA A 331 -17.56 23.30 41.81
CA ALA A 331 -17.29 22.39 40.71
C ALA A 331 -15.79 22.00 40.61
N MET A 332 -14.89 22.95 40.88
CA MET A 332 -13.44 22.70 40.89
C MET A 332 -13.05 21.76 42.03
N ARG A 333 -13.54 22.01 43.25
CA ARG A 333 -13.28 21.15 44.41
C ARG A 333 -13.76 19.72 44.15
N LYS A 334 -14.98 19.56 43.62
CA LYS A 334 -15.54 18.25 43.23
C LYS A 334 -14.67 17.54 42.18
N ALA A 335 -14.09 18.28 41.24
CA ALA A 335 -13.22 17.70 40.22
C ALA A 335 -11.87 17.21 40.80
N LEU A 336 -11.29 17.96 41.74
CA LEU A 336 -10.03 17.60 42.39
C LEU A 336 -10.20 16.43 43.38
N GLU A 337 -11.32 16.37 44.09
CA GLU A 337 -11.62 15.32 45.08
C GLU A 337 -12.13 14.00 44.46
N MET A 338 -12.15 13.90 43.12
CA MET A 338 -12.60 12.70 42.44
C MET A 338 -11.69 11.50 42.76
N LYS A 339 -12.24 10.47 43.41
CA LYS A 339 -11.54 9.22 43.73
C LYS A 339 -11.12 8.49 42.45
N MET A 340 -9.89 7.95 42.43
CA MET A 340 -9.36 7.16 41.31
C MET A 340 -8.80 5.80 41.77
N PRO A 341 -9.66 4.86 42.23
CA PRO A 341 -9.20 3.57 42.76
C PRO A 341 -8.30 2.75 41.82
N PRO A 342 -8.60 2.61 40.51
CA PRO A 342 -7.73 1.89 39.58
C PRO A 342 -6.32 2.49 39.45
N CYS A 343 -6.20 3.83 39.55
CA CYS A 343 -4.91 4.51 39.53
C CYS A 343 -4.10 4.25 40.81
N ASP A 344 -4.78 4.19 41.96
CA ASP A 344 -4.16 3.89 43.24
C ASP A 344 -3.65 2.44 43.28
N GLU A 345 -4.45 1.50 42.76
CA GLU A 345 -4.06 0.10 42.62
C GLU A 345 -2.86 -0.04 41.68
N LEU A 346 -2.91 0.54 40.49
CA LEU A 346 -1.78 0.54 39.55
C LEU A 346 -0.50 1.15 40.17
N ARG A 347 -0.64 2.19 40.99
CA ARG A 347 0.50 2.80 41.71
C ARG A 347 1.07 1.86 42.77
N LYS A 348 0.25 1.10 43.49
CA LYS A 348 0.70 0.05 44.43
C LYS A 348 1.45 -1.04 43.67
N LEU A 349 0.92 -1.49 42.54
CA LEU A 349 1.53 -2.52 41.70
C LEU A 349 2.91 -2.09 41.16
N ARG A 350 3.06 -0.83 40.73
CA ARG A 350 4.36 -0.29 40.28
C ARG A 350 5.39 -0.16 41.42
N ARG A 351 4.95 -0.11 42.68
CA ARG A 351 5.85 -0.06 43.85
C ARG A 351 6.33 -1.45 44.27
N THR A 352 5.48 -2.46 44.19
CA THR A 352 5.82 -3.84 44.57
C THR A 352 6.71 -4.55 43.56
N ARG A 353 6.68 -4.13 42.28
CA ARG A 353 7.41 -4.77 41.17
C ARG A 353 8.68 -4.03 40.72
N ARG A 354 9.21 -3.11 41.53
CA ARG A 354 10.50 -2.49 41.21
C ARG A 354 11.60 -3.55 41.26
N TYR A 355 12.22 -3.79 40.10
CA TYR A 355 13.62 -4.18 39.98
C TYR A 355 14.51 -3.17 40.70
#